data_AF-A0A2T6DZX3-F1
#
_entry.id   AF-A0A2T6DZX3-F1
#
_cell.length_a   1.000
_cell.length_b   1.000
_cell.length_c   1.000
_cell.angle_alpha   90.00
_cell.angle_beta   90.00
_cell.angle_gamma   90.00
#
_symmetry.space_group_name_H-M   'P 1'
#
loop_
_entity.id
_entity.type
_entity.pdbx_description
1 polymer ?
#
loop_
_entity_poly.entity_id
_entity_poly.type
_entity_poly.pdbx_seq_one_letter_code
_entity_poly.pdbx_strand_id
1 'polypeptide(L)'
;MARRRRLKQRRSSFSTVETPSDCLRCGVCCFSKSKRYVTVTGNDWSRLGNAAETFADFCGRDAYMRMDSYHCAALKPRQTGPGEVEYFCTLYPQRPQICRDVKRGSVECQGERMRKAEWVARERFP
;
A
#
# COMPACT_ATOMS: atom_id res chain seq x y z
N MET A 1 -36.24 -23.93 -38.40
CA MET A 1 -34.93 -24.25 -37.79
C MET A 1 -33.98 -23.06 -37.97
N ALA A 2 -33.35 -22.58 -36.90
CA ALA A 2 -32.10 -21.80 -36.82
C ALA A 2 -32.15 -20.79 -35.64
N ARG A 3 -32.06 -21.30 -34.41
CA ARG A 3 -31.81 -20.49 -33.21
C ARG A 3 -30.35 -20.00 -33.26
N ARG A 4 -30.13 -18.73 -33.59
CA ARG A 4 -28.80 -18.09 -33.54
C ARG A 4 -28.30 -18.07 -32.09
N ARG A 5 -27.30 -18.90 -31.82
CA ARG A 5 -26.64 -19.10 -30.52
C ARG A 5 -25.89 -17.84 -30.10
N ARG A 6 -26.09 -17.46 -28.83
CA ARG A 6 -25.38 -16.41 -28.09
C ARG A 6 -23.86 -16.56 -28.23
N LEU A 7 -23.17 -15.51 -28.70
CA LEU A 7 -21.73 -15.36 -28.50
C LEU A 7 -21.48 -15.08 -27.02
N LYS A 8 -21.25 -16.14 -26.24
CA LYS A 8 -20.72 -16.05 -24.88
C LYS A 8 -19.21 -15.82 -25.03
N GLN A 9 -18.81 -14.55 -25.12
CA GLN A 9 -17.40 -14.17 -25.16
C GLN A 9 -16.67 -14.82 -23.99
N ARG A 10 -15.70 -15.65 -24.37
CA ARG A 10 -14.78 -16.35 -23.48
C ARG A 10 -13.97 -15.31 -22.72
N ARG A 11 -14.10 -15.34 -21.40
CA ARG A 11 -13.20 -14.81 -20.36
C ARG A 11 -11.80 -14.51 -20.91
N SER A 12 -11.46 -13.23 -21.08
CA SER A 12 -10.06 -12.84 -21.26
C SER A 12 -9.39 -12.85 -19.89
N SER A 13 -8.46 -13.77 -19.74
CA SER A 13 -7.63 -13.97 -18.54
C SER A 13 -6.66 -12.80 -18.37
N PHE A 14 -7.15 -11.70 -17.82
CA PHE A 14 -6.29 -10.81 -17.05
C PHE A 14 -5.93 -11.59 -15.78
N SER A 15 -4.65 -11.89 -15.56
CA SER A 15 -4.19 -12.48 -14.30
C SER A 15 -4.41 -11.44 -13.20
N THR A 16 -5.60 -11.47 -12.61
CA THR A 16 -5.96 -10.57 -11.52
C THR A 16 -5.11 -10.96 -10.33
N VAL A 17 -4.14 -10.11 -9.98
CA VAL A 17 -3.49 -10.17 -8.67
C VAL A 17 -4.60 -10.01 -7.63
N GLU A 18 -5.12 -11.12 -7.12
CA GLU A 18 -6.31 -11.14 -6.27
C GLU A 18 -6.11 -10.21 -5.08
N THR A 19 -7.07 -9.33 -4.82
CA THR A 19 -6.96 -8.42 -3.68
C THR A 19 -7.10 -9.22 -2.40
N PRO A 20 -6.19 -9.10 -1.42
CA PRO A 20 -6.25 -9.90 -0.21
C PRO A 20 -7.53 -9.59 0.57
N SER A 21 -7.93 -10.56 1.39
CA SER A 21 -9.05 -10.39 2.33
C SER A 21 -8.81 -9.22 3.29
N ASP A 22 -7.55 -8.98 3.66
CA ASP A 22 -7.14 -7.91 4.57
C ASP A 22 -5.85 -7.19 4.12
N CYS A 23 -5.78 -5.89 4.40
CA CYS A 23 -4.62 -5.04 4.15
C CYS A 23 -3.37 -5.52 4.89
N LEU A 24 -3.52 -6.24 6.01
CA LEU A 24 -2.41 -6.82 6.76
C LEU A 24 -1.61 -7.86 5.98
N ARG A 25 -2.12 -8.37 4.86
CA ARG A 25 -1.48 -9.45 4.11
C ARG A 25 -0.41 -9.02 3.11
N CYS A 26 -0.38 -7.75 2.69
CA CYS A 26 0.41 -7.37 1.52
C CYS A 26 1.43 -6.25 1.72
N GLY A 27 1.17 -5.24 2.56
CA GLY A 27 2.09 -4.11 2.76
C GLY A 27 2.38 -3.25 1.51
N VAL A 28 1.76 -3.54 0.36
CA VAL A 28 2.15 -3.02 -0.96
C VAL A 28 2.05 -1.50 -1.06
N CYS A 29 0.95 -0.91 -0.59
CA CYS A 29 0.75 0.54 -0.69
C CYS A 29 1.76 1.35 0.14
N CYS A 30 2.45 0.70 1.09
CA CYS A 30 3.47 1.30 1.93
C CYS A 30 4.89 1.15 1.35
N PHE A 31 5.05 0.57 0.16
CA PHE A 31 6.34 0.39 -0.50
C PHE A 31 6.64 1.48 -1.53
N SER A 32 7.84 2.04 -1.47
CA SER A 32 8.42 2.89 -2.52
C SER A 32 9.92 3.07 -2.35
N LYS A 33 10.64 3.17 -3.47
CA LYS A 33 12.07 3.54 -3.49
C LYS A 33 12.30 5.03 -3.31
N SER A 34 11.26 5.85 -3.45
CA SER A 34 11.35 7.31 -3.30
C SER A 34 11.09 7.71 -1.85
N LYS A 35 11.97 8.54 -1.28
CA LYS A 35 11.73 9.22 0.00
C LYS A 35 10.59 10.24 -0.07
N ARG A 36 10.21 10.68 -1.27
CA ARG A 36 9.12 11.66 -1.51
C ARG A 36 7.81 10.99 -1.90
N TYR A 37 7.54 9.80 -1.36
CA TYR A 37 6.43 8.96 -1.82
C TYR A 37 5.08 9.37 -1.21
N VAL A 38 5.04 9.61 0.10
CA VAL A 38 3.82 10.03 0.80
C VAL A 38 4.01 11.46 1.25
N THR A 39 3.40 12.41 0.55
CA THR A 39 3.39 13.82 0.97
C THR A 39 2.60 13.99 2.26
N VAL A 40 3.09 14.84 3.15
CA VAL A 40 2.45 15.21 4.42
C VAL A 40 2.07 16.69 4.33
N THR A 41 0.77 16.95 4.20
CA THR A 41 0.24 18.33 4.23
C THR A 41 0.23 18.87 5.66
N GLY A 42 -0.05 20.17 5.85
CA GLY A 42 -0.25 20.74 7.19
C GLY A 42 -1.38 20.06 7.97
N ASN A 43 -2.47 19.66 7.28
CA ASN A 43 -3.56 18.91 7.91
C ASN A 43 -3.11 17.50 8.33
N ASP A 44 -2.25 16.85 7.54
CA ASP A 44 -1.67 15.55 7.89
C ASP A 44 -0.71 15.69 9.07
N TRP A 45 0.10 16.76 9.10
CA TRP A 45 1.01 17.05 10.21
C TRP A 45 0.26 17.19 11.53
N SER A 46 -0.78 18.04 11.56
CA SER A 46 -1.63 18.20 12.75
C SER A 46 -2.33 16.90 13.15
N ARG A 47 -2.70 16.05 12.18
CA ARG A 47 -3.33 14.75 12.42
C ARG A 47 -2.35 13.71 12.98
N LEU A 48 -1.11 13.72 12.52
CA LEU A 48 -0.03 12.88 13.04
C LEU A 48 0.29 13.27 14.49
N GLY A 49 0.15 14.55 14.83
CA GLY A 49 0.39 15.06 16.19
C GLY A 49 1.82 14.76 16.64
N ASN A 50 1.98 14.24 17.85
CA ASN A 50 3.30 13.89 18.41
C ASN A 50 4.08 12.86 17.57
N ALA A 51 3.39 12.10 16.70
CA ALA A 51 4.04 11.14 15.81
C ALA A 51 4.69 11.81 14.59
N ALA A 52 4.35 13.07 14.27
CA ALA A 52 4.81 13.74 13.04
C ALA A 52 6.34 13.75 12.95
N GLU A 53 7.03 14.22 14.00
CA GLU A 53 8.49 14.30 14.03
C GLU A 53 9.18 12.92 13.98
N THR A 54 8.47 11.86 14.42
CA THR A 54 9.02 10.51 14.39
C THR A 54 8.85 9.84 13.03
N PHE A 55 7.82 10.19 12.27
CA PHE A 55 7.43 9.44 11.06
C PHE A 55 7.39 10.28 9.79
N ALA A 56 7.68 11.58 9.85
CA ALA A 56 7.76 12.47 8.71
C ALA A 56 9.01 13.35 8.78
N ASP A 57 9.59 13.63 7.61
CA ASP A 57 10.78 14.47 7.46
C ASP A 57 10.51 15.58 6.44
N PHE A 58 11.12 16.75 6.65
CA PHE A 58 11.13 17.83 5.66
C PHE A 58 12.20 17.58 4.59
N CYS A 59 11.80 17.72 3.33
CA CYS A 59 12.71 17.74 2.18
C CYS A 59 12.60 19.11 1.51
N GLY A 60 13.38 20.07 1.99
CA GLY A 60 13.23 21.47 1.61
C GLY A 60 12.00 22.07 2.28
N ARG A 61 11.02 22.53 1.48
CA ARG A 61 9.79 23.16 1.98
C ARG A 61 8.63 22.18 2.19
N ASP A 62 8.74 20.97 1.64
CA ASP A 62 7.67 19.98 1.66
C ASP A 62 8.01 18.88 2.67
N ALA A 63 6.98 18.36 3.36
CA ALA A 63 7.12 17.23 4.28
C ALA A 63 6.65 15.92 3.64
N TYR A 64 7.31 14.83 4.00
CA TYR A 64 6.99 13.49 3.52
C TYR A 64 7.08 12.46 4.64
N MET A 65 6.31 11.37 4.57
CA MET A 65 6.52 10.25 5.49
C MET A 65 7.91 9.66 5.29
N ARG A 66 8.59 9.34 6.39
CA ARG A 66 9.89 8.68 6.35
C ARG A 66 9.75 7.29 5.74
N MET A 67 10.68 6.96 4.85
CA MET A 67 10.77 5.66 4.18
C MET A 67 12.08 4.97 4.59
N ASP A 68 11.96 3.86 5.31
CA ASP A 68 13.06 3.03 5.81
C ASP A 68 13.08 1.71 5.03
N SER A 69 14.21 1.37 4.41
CA SER A 69 14.37 0.14 3.60
C SER A 69 13.20 -0.09 2.62
N TYR A 70 12.89 0.97 1.85
CA TYR A 70 11.83 1.01 0.84
C TYR A 70 10.38 0.92 1.35
N HIS A 71 10.17 0.95 2.67
CA HIS A 71 8.85 0.93 3.27
C HIS A 71 8.62 2.14 4.16
N CYS A 72 7.36 2.57 4.29
CA CYS A 72 7.01 3.61 5.26
C CYS A 72 7.46 3.19 6.67
N ALA A 73 8.09 4.10 7.41
CA ALA A 73 8.62 3.86 8.75
C ALA A 73 7.55 3.39 9.76
N ALA A 74 6.28 3.74 9.52
CA ALA A 74 5.12 3.33 10.31
C ALA A 74 4.64 1.90 9.98
N LEU A 75 5.14 1.26 8.93
CA LEU A 75 4.83 -0.12 8.61
C LEU A 75 5.72 -1.04 9.45
N LYS A 76 5.10 -2.00 10.14
CA LYS A 76 5.81 -3.01 10.91
C LYS A 76 5.39 -4.41 10.46
N PRO A 77 6.35 -5.29 10.14
CA PRO A 77 6.07 -6.69 9.94
C PRO A 77 5.92 -7.41 11.29
N ARG A 78 5.04 -8.40 11.35
CA ARG A 78 4.92 -9.37 12.45
C ARG A 78 4.89 -10.77 11.86
N GLN A 79 5.82 -11.62 12.28
CA GLN A 79 5.79 -13.04 11.91
C GLN A 79 4.63 -13.72 12.63
N THR A 80 3.79 -14.44 11.88
CA THR A 80 2.65 -15.19 12.41
C THR A 80 2.79 -16.70 12.29
N GLY A 81 3.82 -17.15 11.56
CA GLY A 81 4.14 -18.55 11.35
C GLY A 81 5.33 -18.69 10.39
N PRO A 82 5.78 -19.91 10.09
CA PRO A 82 6.88 -20.14 9.16
C PRO A 82 6.57 -19.54 7.78
N GLY A 83 7.33 -18.53 7.37
CA GLY A 83 7.15 -17.83 6.08
C GLY A 83 5.94 -16.88 6.02
N GLU A 84 5.17 -16.77 7.10
CA GLU A 84 4.01 -15.88 7.17
C GLU A 84 4.34 -14.58 7.90
N VAL A 85 4.02 -13.46 7.25
CA VAL A 85 4.23 -12.12 7.79
C VAL A 85 2.95 -11.32 7.59
N GLU A 86 2.50 -10.70 8.68
CA GLU A 86 1.51 -9.65 8.70
C GLU A 86 2.17 -8.28 8.71
N TYR A 87 1.58 -7.32 8.02
CA TYR A 87 2.03 -5.93 7.99
C TYR A 87 1.01 -5.05 8.68
N PHE A 88 1.41 -4.32 9.71
CA PHE A 88 0.52 -3.39 10.40
C PHE A 88 1.08 -1.98 10.36
N CYS A 89 0.20 -0.99 10.17
CA CYS A 89 0.58 0.42 10.26
C CYS A 89 0.38 0.89 11.69
N THR A 90 1.46 1.30 12.37
CA THR A 90 1.41 1.80 13.75
C THR A 90 0.67 3.12 13.90
N LEU A 91 0.43 3.82 12.79
CA LEU A 91 -0.31 5.08 12.73
C LEU A 91 -1.65 4.96 11.98
N TYR A 92 -2.25 3.76 11.94
CA TYR A 92 -3.45 3.51 11.13
C TYR A 92 -4.57 4.56 11.30
N PRO A 93 -4.92 5.02 12.53
CA PRO A 93 -5.93 6.07 12.70
C PRO A 93 -5.39 7.47 12.41
N GLN A 94 -4.09 7.74 12.46
CA GLN A 94 -3.49 9.05 12.13
C GLN A 94 -2.98 9.18 10.70
N ARG A 95 -3.17 8.15 9.86
CA ARG A 95 -2.65 8.11 8.48
C ARG A 95 -2.89 9.42 7.71
N PRO A 96 -1.90 9.89 6.94
CA PRO A 96 -2.09 10.98 5.99
C PRO A 96 -3.25 10.71 5.02
N GLN A 97 -3.83 11.77 4.46
CA GLN A 97 -5.00 11.67 3.60
C GLN A 97 -4.78 10.74 2.41
N ILE A 98 -3.65 10.85 1.72
CA ILE A 98 -3.30 9.97 0.58
C ILE A 98 -3.31 8.48 0.97
N CYS A 99 -2.90 8.12 2.19
CA CYS A 99 -2.93 6.75 2.67
C CYS A 99 -4.34 6.26 3.03
N ARG A 100 -5.26 7.17 3.34
CA ARG A 100 -6.68 6.88 3.62
C ARG A 100 -7.49 6.73 2.34
N ASP A 101 -7.09 7.45 1.30
CA ASP A 101 -7.76 7.43 -0.01
C ASP A 101 -7.57 6.10 -0.74
N VAL A 102 -6.46 5.40 -0.49
CA VAL A 102 -6.23 4.05 -1.02
C VAL A 102 -7.06 3.02 -0.25
N LYS A 103 -8.26 2.74 -0.76
CA LYS A 103 -9.18 1.73 -0.21
C LYS A 103 -8.86 0.34 -0.74
N ARG A 104 -9.02 -0.69 0.09
CA ARG A 104 -8.81 -2.09 -0.33
C ARG A 104 -9.68 -2.43 -1.55
N GLY A 105 -9.04 -2.92 -2.61
CA GLY A 105 -9.72 -3.31 -3.85
C GLY A 105 -10.09 -2.15 -4.77
N SER A 106 -9.80 -0.90 -4.40
CA SER A 106 -9.95 0.24 -5.30
C SER A 106 -8.96 0.18 -6.46
N VAL A 107 -9.16 1.03 -7.47
CA VAL A 107 -8.27 1.11 -8.64
C VAL A 107 -6.84 1.52 -8.24
N GLU A 108 -6.71 2.36 -7.22
CA GLU A 108 -5.43 2.75 -6.63
C GLU A 108 -4.75 1.54 -5.97
N CYS A 109 -5.50 0.78 -5.16
CA CYS A 109 -4.99 -0.44 -4.53
C CYS A 109 -4.53 -1.47 -5.57
N GLN A 110 -5.33 -1.69 -6.61
CA GLN A 110 -4.99 -2.62 -7.68
C GLN A 110 -3.76 -2.15 -8.47
N GLY A 111 -3.69 -0.85 -8.80
CA GLY A 111 -2.55 -0.26 -9.50
C GLY A 111 -1.25 -0.35 -8.70
N GLU A 112 -1.32 -0.18 -7.38
CA GLU A 112 -0.19 -0.38 -6.47
C GLU A 112 0.28 -1.85 -6.50
N ARG A 113 -0.65 -2.80 -6.39
CA ARG A 113 -0.35 -4.24 -6.43
C ARG A 113 0.29 -4.67 -7.74
N MET A 114 -0.28 -4.24 -8.86
CA MET A 114 0.26 -4.57 -10.19
C MET A 114 1.69 -4.07 -10.38
N ARG A 115 2.04 -2.91 -9.82
CA ARG A 115 3.37 -2.31 -10.00
C ARG A 115 4.40 -2.81 -8.99
N LYS A 116 3.98 -3.14 -7.76
CA LYS A 116 4.89 -3.27 -6.62
C LYS A 116 4.91 -4.65 -5.97
N ALA A 117 3.92 -5.52 -6.19
CA ALA A 117 3.82 -6.79 -5.47
C ALA A 117 5.09 -7.67 -5.58
N GLU A 118 5.68 -7.75 -6.78
CA GLU A 118 6.93 -8.51 -7.01
C GLU A 118 8.14 -7.89 -6.30
N TRP A 119 8.17 -6.56 -6.15
CA TRP A 119 9.25 -5.87 -5.42
C TRP A 119 9.12 -6.11 -3.93
N VAL A 120 7.91 -5.99 -3.39
CA VAL A 120 7.62 -6.24 -1.97
C VAL A 120 7.91 -7.69 -1.58
N ALA A 121 7.63 -8.66 -2.46
CA ALA A 121 7.95 -10.06 -2.22
C ALA A 121 9.46 -10.33 -2.15
N ARG A 122 10.27 -9.58 -2.92
CA ARG A 122 11.74 -9.71 -2.93
C ARG A 122 12.42 -8.97 -1.78
N GLU A 123 11.93 -7.77 -1.48
CA GLU A 123 12.46 -6.89 -0.43
C GLU A 123 11.77 -7.14 0.92
N ARG A 124 11.26 -8.36 1.14
CA ARG A 124 10.55 -8.71 2.37
C ARG A 124 11.53 -8.53 3.53
N PHE A 125 11.15 -7.67 4.48
CA PHE A 125 11.97 -7.29 5.64
C PHE A 125 12.72 -8.52 6.21
N PRO A 126 14.04 -8.41 6.46
CA PRO A 126 14.79 -9.46 7.13
C PRO A 126 14.26 -9.72 8.55
#